data_AF-A0A8B6XW66-F1
#
_entry.id   AF-A0A8B6XW66-F1
#
_cell.length_a   1.000
_cell.length_b   1.000
_cell.length_c   1.000
_cell.angle_alpha   90.00
_cell.angle_beta   90.00
_cell.angle_gamma   90.00
#
_symmetry.space_group_name_H-M   'P 1'
#
loop_
_entity.id
_entity.type
_entity.pdbx_description
1 polymer ?
#
loop_
_entity_poly.entity_id
_entity_poly.type
_entity_poly.pdbx_seq_one_letter_code
_entity_poly.pdbx_strand_id
1 'polypeptide(L)'
;MNAIILFLFLEYTFLTKSVSPTLDVRLNGLDLKSLLMGSNDYIKIVDKGQLSSIIQLLQSNFTKQLPAIQPELQQLRFQFQSGIKLYYSLKLLSSDVTIMKTPTVNIPLMGRLETSWIDFEVRFPCTESLTGVVILELIMDFFIDEKRTELYKRINLSMNRNCRRDIVSTLPSLTSTTSTYAGNICEKQCDMNNFKRMYCLSDFVARLKITEVNLNNSDGHYVAHVTKQKIFRHPTFLKISKRNQRIESFSLSLTCECKPLEIGKRYLLFGREDVNQNLLFVNKYSLAFELSENIGLYKEFLQSYKTIKCPPYLMRWFNNRNSKWFA
;
A
#
# COMPACT_ATOMS: atom_id res chain seq x y z
N MET A 1 -33.43 -29.92 -63.32
CA MET A 1 -33.07 -28.86 -64.28
C MET A 1 -32.87 -27.58 -63.46
N ASN A 2 -31.62 -27.14 -63.37
CA ASN A 2 -31.13 -25.84 -62.92
C ASN A 2 -31.42 -25.43 -61.45
N ALA A 3 -30.44 -25.49 -60.54
CA ALA A 3 -29.33 -24.53 -60.38
C ALA A 3 -29.84 -23.22 -59.73
N ILE A 4 -29.21 -22.55 -58.77
CA ILE A 4 -27.84 -22.50 -58.27
C ILE A 4 -27.89 -21.42 -57.16
N ILE A 5 -27.00 -21.51 -56.16
CA ILE A 5 -26.64 -20.41 -55.23
C ILE A 5 -27.71 -20.00 -54.20
N LEU A 6 -27.66 -20.64 -53.04
CA LEU A 6 -27.57 -19.90 -51.77
C LEU A 6 -26.38 -20.49 -51.00
N PHE A 7 -25.23 -20.10 -51.53
CA PHE A 7 -23.94 -20.13 -50.89
C PHE A 7 -24.03 -19.36 -49.56
N LEU A 8 -23.29 -19.84 -48.57
CA LEU A 8 -22.73 -19.11 -47.43
C LEU A 8 -23.38 -19.26 -46.05
N PHE A 9 -22.56 -19.86 -45.18
CA PHE A 9 -22.41 -19.53 -43.77
C PHE A 9 -23.56 -19.88 -42.82
N LEU A 10 -23.86 -21.18 -42.69
CA LEU A 10 -24.24 -21.71 -41.37
C LEU A 10 -22.97 -21.99 -40.58
N GLU A 11 -22.52 -20.91 -39.95
CA GLU A 11 -21.76 -20.81 -38.70
C GLU A 11 -21.16 -22.12 -38.18
N TYR A 12 -19.94 -22.38 -38.66
CA TYR A 12 -18.89 -22.95 -37.83
C TYR A 12 -18.79 -22.07 -36.58
N THR A 13 -19.48 -22.44 -35.50
CA THR A 13 -19.24 -21.91 -34.16
C THR A 13 -17.90 -22.46 -33.70
N PHE A 14 -16.83 -21.91 -34.27
CA PHE A 14 -15.57 -21.82 -33.57
C PHE A 14 -15.87 -21.07 -32.28
N LEU A 15 -15.97 -21.82 -31.18
CA LEU A 15 -15.63 -21.35 -29.85
C LEU A 15 -14.20 -20.81 -29.94
N THR A 16 -14.06 -19.57 -30.41
CA THR A 16 -12.88 -18.77 -30.11
C THR A 16 -12.94 -18.60 -28.61
N LYS A 17 -12.19 -19.47 -27.93
CA LYS A 17 -11.76 -19.27 -26.56
C LYS A 17 -11.25 -17.83 -26.53
N SER A 18 -12.06 -16.91 -25.99
CA SER A 18 -11.73 -15.49 -25.96
C SER A 18 -10.54 -15.35 -25.02
N VAL A 19 -9.33 -15.51 -25.56
CA VAL A 19 -8.09 -15.25 -24.85
C VAL A 19 -8.06 -13.75 -24.66
N SER A 20 -8.65 -13.31 -23.55
CA SER A 20 -8.62 -11.92 -23.15
C SER A 20 -7.14 -11.52 -23.03
N PRO A 21 -6.68 -10.48 -23.74
CA PRO A 21 -5.26 -10.12 -23.76
C PRO A 21 -4.78 -9.75 -22.35
N THR A 22 -3.90 -10.58 -21.78
CA THR A 22 -3.40 -10.43 -20.42
C THR A 22 -2.16 -9.55 -20.38
N LEU A 23 -2.32 -8.24 -20.56
CA LEU A 23 -1.30 -7.28 -20.15
C LEU A 23 -1.33 -7.19 -18.64
N ASP A 24 -0.20 -7.47 -17.98
CA ASP A 24 -0.03 -7.29 -16.55
C ASP A 24 1.10 -6.31 -16.29
N VAL A 25 0.88 -5.40 -15.35
CA VAL A 25 1.90 -4.45 -14.87
C VAL A 25 1.85 -4.45 -13.36
N ARG A 26 3.00 -4.59 -12.72
CA ARG A 26 3.10 -4.67 -11.27
C ARG A 26 4.33 -3.93 -10.75
N LEU A 27 4.23 -3.47 -9.51
CA LEU A 27 5.27 -2.75 -8.79
C LEU A 27 5.72 -3.60 -7.61
N ASN A 28 7.01 -3.66 -7.34
CA ASN A 28 7.54 -4.45 -6.23
C ASN A 28 7.05 -3.85 -4.89
N GLY A 29 6.35 -4.67 -4.09
CA GLY A 29 5.79 -4.25 -2.81
C GLY A 29 6.85 -3.91 -1.76
N LEU A 30 8.05 -4.49 -1.86
CA LEU A 30 9.17 -4.18 -0.98
C LEU A 30 9.63 -2.73 -1.11
N ASP A 31 9.62 -2.19 -2.32
CA ASP A 31 10.08 -0.82 -2.58
C ASP A 31 9.06 0.21 -2.04
N LEU A 32 7.77 -0.17 -2.01
CA LEU A 32 6.71 0.61 -1.38
C LEU A 32 6.32 0.10 0.02
N LYS A 33 7.18 -0.67 0.70
CA LYS A 33 6.89 -1.18 2.06
C LYS A 33 6.64 -0.04 3.07
N SER A 34 7.22 1.13 2.82
CA SER A 34 6.96 2.39 3.54
C SER A 34 5.64 3.05 3.12
N LEU A 35 5.23 2.92 1.85
CA LEU A 35 4.14 3.64 1.22
C LEU A 35 2.78 2.91 1.24
N LEU A 36 2.77 1.57 1.09
CA LEU A 36 1.58 0.76 0.82
C LEU A 36 1.53 -0.54 1.63
N MET A 37 1.28 -0.41 2.92
CA MET A 37 0.67 -1.49 3.70
C MET A 37 1.43 -2.82 3.82
N GLY A 38 2.77 -2.81 3.70
CA GLY A 38 3.62 -3.92 4.18
C GLY A 38 3.50 -5.24 3.41
N SER A 39 3.02 -5.22 2.17
CA SER A 39 3.03 -6.39 1.28
C SER A 39 4.45 -6.72 0.83
N ASN A 40 4.91 -7.95 1.07
CA ASN A 40 6.14 -8.46 0.46
C ASN A 40 5.94 -8.86 -1.02
N ASP A 41 4.70 -8.90 -1.52
CA ASP A 41 4.41 -9.23 -2.91
C ASP A 41 4.12 -7.96 -3.73
N TYR A 42 4.12 -8.15 -5.04
CA TYR A 42 3.89 -7.12 -6.03
C TYR A 42 2.49 -6.48 -5.94
N ILE A 43 2.47 -5.16 -6.05
CA ILE A 43 1.27 -4.35 -6.19
C ILE A 43 0.87 -4.35 -7.66
N LYS A 44 -0.24 -5.00 -7.98
CA LYS A 44 -0.77 -5.02 -9.35
C LYS A 44 -1.29 -3.64 -9.73
N ILE A 45 -0.76 -3.10 -10.82
CA ILE A 45 -1.20 -1.86 -11.45
C ILE A 45 -2.21 -2.17 -12.55
N VAL A 46 -1.88 -3.12 -13.42
CA VAL A 46 -2.79 -3.70 -14.40
C VAL A 46 -2.82 -5.21 -14.17
N ASP A 47 -4.02 -5.78 -14.14
CA ASP A 47 -4.27 -7.22 -14.00
C ASP A 47 -5.19 -7.63 -15.15
N LYS A 48 -4.72 -8.52 -16.02
CA LYS A 48 -5.44 -9.04 -17.19
C LYS A 48 -6.01 -7.94 -18.08
N GLY A 49 -5.18 -6.95 -18.40
CA GLY A 49 -5.55 -5.82 -19.25
C GLY A 49 -6.46 -4.78 -18.58
N GLN A 50 -6.88 -4.98 -17.34
CA GLN A 50 -7.71 -4.03 -16.58
C GLN A 50 -6.90 -3.29 -15.52
N LEU A 51 -7.22 -2.00 -15.31
CA LEU A 51 -6.56 -1.25 -14.23
C LEU A 51 -7.00 -1.85 -12.89
N SER A 52 -6.04 -2.16 -12.04
CA SER A 52 -6.29 -2.75 -10.73
C SER A 52 -7.17 -1.82 -9.88
N SER A 53 -8.12 -2.39 -9.13
CA SER A 53 -8.99 -1.63 -8.23
C SER A 53 -8.20 -0.83 -7.19
N ILE A 54 -6.98 -1.27 -6.85
CA ILE A 54 -6.05 -0.53 -5.97
C ILE A 54 -5.70 0.84 -6.58
N ILE A 55 -5.28 0.83 -7.85
CA ILE A 55 -4.85 2.03 -8.55
C ILE A 55 -6.06 2.92 -8.87
N GLN A 56 -7.20 2.35 -9.24
CA GLN A 56 -8.44 3.10 -9.43
C GLN A 56 -8.86 3.83 -8.13
N LEU A 57 -8.72 3.20 -6.96
CA LEU A 57 -9.02 3.83 -5.66
C LEU A 57 -8.03 4.94 -5.31
N LEU A 58 -6.73 4.73 -5.56
CA LEU A 58 -5.68 5.73 -5.35
C LEU A 58 -5.88 6.95 -6.27
N GLN A 59 -6.36 6.74 -7.50
CA GLN A 59 -6.64 7.80 -8.45
C GLN A 59 -7.97 8.53 -8.21
N SER A 60 -8.98 7.86 -7.65
CA SER A 60 -10.35 8.41 -7.55
C SER A 60 -10.70 9.10 -6.23
N ASN A 61 -10.06 8.79 -5.10
CA ASN A 61 -10.55 9.26 -3.79
C ASN A 61 -9.51 9.69 -2.75
N PHE A 62 -8.28 9.99 -3.14
CA PHE A 62 -7.32 10.67 -2.25
C PHE A 62 -6.48 11.60 -3.11
N THR A 63 -6.69 12.92 -2.98
CA THR A 63 -5.82 14.02 -3.46
C THR A 63 -4.61 13.57 -4.28
N LYS A 64 -4.78 13.31 -5.58
CA LYS A 64 -3.74 13.25 -6.64
C LYS A 64 -2.39 12.53 -6.40
N GLN A 65 -2.06 11.97 -5.25
CA GLN A 65 -0.68 11.64 -4.91
C GLN A 65 -0.65 10.41 -4.01
N LEU A 66 -0.07 9.33 -4.56
CA LEU A 66 0.67 8.35 -3.77
C LEU A 66 1.52 9.10 -2.73
N PRO A 67 1.70 8.58 -1.50
CA PRO A 67 2.55 9.25 -0.51
C PRO A 67 3.92 9.56 -1.12
N ALA A 68 4.55 10.65 -0.68
CA ALA A 68 5.80 11.06 -1.29
C ALA A 68 6.89 10.01 -1.06
N ILE A 69 7.60 9.64 -2.13
CA ILE A 69 8.75 8.75 -2.11
C ILE A 69 9.83 9.41 -1.26
N GLN A 70 10.18 8.78 -0.14
CA GLN A 70 11.10 9.31 0.88
C GLN A 70 12.55 9.31 0.39
N PRO A 71 13.39 10.30 0.77
CA PRO A 71 14.74 10.52 0.23
C PRO A 71 15.62 9.27 0.11
N GLU A 72 15.48 8.33 1.04
CA GLU A 72 16.24 7.08 1.14
C GLU A 72 15.89 6.09 0.02
N LEU A 73 14.67 6.14 -0.52
CA LEU A 73 14.26 5.29 -1.63
C LEU A 73 14.65 5.95 -2.96
N GLN A 74 15.78 5.49 -3.52
CA GLN A 74 16.34 6.03 -4.75
C GLN A 74 15.71 5.45 -6.03
N GLN A 75 15.01 4.32 -5.92
CA GLN A 75 14.44 3.62 -7.07
C GLN A 75 13.19 2.82 -6.74
N LEU A 76 12.38 2.55 -7.76
CA LEU A 76 11.24 1.63 -7.73
C LEU A 76 11.40 0.54 -8.79
N ARG A 77 11.06 -0.70 -8.46
CA ARG A 77 11.10 -1.83 -9.39
C ARG A 77 9.72 -2.16 -9.91
N PHE A 78 9.59 -2.15 -11.22
CA PHE A 78 8.39 -2.51 -11.94
C PHE A 78 8.62 -3.80 -12.73
N GLN A 79 7.53 -4.48 -13.02
CA GLN A 79 7.53 -5.62 -13.93
C GLN A 79 6.31 -5.54 -14.83
N PHE A 80 6.49 -5.87 -16.11
CA PHE A 80 5.38 -6.05 -17.02
C PHE A 80 5.53 -7.35 -17.83
N GLN A 81 4.40 -7.87 -18.29
CA GLN A 81 4.33 -8.98 -19.25
C GLN A 81 3.08 -8.84 -20.10
N SER A 82 3.05 -9.53 -21.23
CA SER A 82 1.82 -9.64 -22.01
C SER A 82 1.63 -11.04 -22.59
N GLY A 83 0.41 -11.56 -22.47
CA GLY A 83 0.01 -12.81 -23.14
C GLY A 83 -0.09 -12.70 -24.66
N ILE A 84 -0.02 -11.47 -25.20
CA ILE A 84 0.01 -11.18 -26.64
C ILE A 84 1.23 -10.33 -27.00
N LYS A 85 1.63 -10.36 -28.27
CA LYS A 85 2.72 -9.52 -28.78
C LYS A 85 2.30 -8.05 -28.70
N LEU A 86 3.00 -7.28 -27.86
CA LEU A 86 2.84 -5.83 -27.74
C LEU A 86 4.21 -5.15 -27.85
N TYR A 87 4.20 -3.85 -28.09
CA TYR A 87 5.38 -2.99 -28.09
C TYR A 87 5.20 -1.92 -27.03
N TYR A 88 6.23 -1.58 -26.28
CA TYR A 88 6.14 -0.61 -25.20
C TYR A 88 6.95 0.65 -25.49
N SER A 89 6.49 1.78 -24.93
CA SER A 89 7.20 3.06 -24.87
C SER A 89 7.12 3.61 -23.46
N LEU A 90 8.25 4.04 -22.91
CA LEU A 90 8.39 4.67 -21.61
C LEU A 90 8.72 6.14 -21.78
N LYS A 91 8.02 6.99 -21.05
CA LYS A 91 8.35 8.41 -20.91
C LYS A 91 8.40 8.75 -19.43
N LEU A 92 9.51 9.35 -19.01
CA LEU A 92 9.78 9.71 -17.63
C LEU A 92 10.01 11.22 -17.53
N LEU A 93 9.32 11.88 -16.62
CA LEU A 93 9.39 13.33 -16.44
C LEU A 93 9.59 13.67 -14.96
N SER A 94 10.32 14.77 -14.77
CA SER A 94 10.45 15.47 -13.49
C SER A 94 9.77 16.83 -13.65
N SER A 95 8.90 17.22 -12.72
CA SER A 95 8.28 18.55 -12.74
C SER A 95 9.27 19.68 -12.46
N ASP A 96 10.40 19.38 -11.82
CA ASP A 96 11.45 20.34 -11.50
C ASP A 96 12.84 19.68 -11.61
N VAL A 97 13.50 19.93 -12.74
CA VAL A 97 14.83 19.40 -13.06
C VAL A 97 15.96 19.98 -12.22
N THR A 98 15.70 21.09 -11.51
CA THR A 98 16.68 21.74 -10.63
C THR A 98 16.79 21.02 -9.28
N ILE A 99 15.70 20.38 -8.83
CA ILE A 99 15.63 19.59 -7.58
C ILE A 99 15.87 18.10 -7.86
N MET A 100 15.34 17.57 -8.97
CA MET A 100 15.52 16.18 -9.37
C MET A 100 15.70 16.09 -10.88
N LYS A 101 16.83 15.55 -11.34
CA LYS A 101 17.08 15.33 -12.76
C LYS A 101 16.04 14.36 -13.34
N THR A 102 15.96 14.30 -14.67
CA THR A 102 15.07 13.36 -15.36
C THR A 102 15.30 11.94 -14.85
N PRO A 103 14.24 11.21 -14.47
CA PRO A 103 14.35 9.85 -13.99
C PRO A 103 14.89 8.92 -15.08
N THR A 104 15.59 7.87 -14.67
CA THR A 104 16.22 6.92 -15.60
C THR A 104 15.68 5.51 -15.40
N VAL A 105 15.80 4.68 -16.44
CA VAL A 105 15.44 3.26 -16.41
C VAL A 105 16.59 2.38 -16.86
N ASN A 106 16.62 1.14 -16.38
CA ASN A 106 17.64 0.14 -16.74
C ASN A 106 17.26 -0.72 -17.96
N ILE A 107 16.14 -0.42 -18.63
CA ILE A 107 15.74 -1.05 -19.89
C ILE A 107 15.63 0.01 -21.00
N PRO A 108 15.66 -0.36 -22.29
CA PRO A 108 15.39 0.58 -23.37
C PRO A 108 14.04 1.25 -23.17
N LEU A 109 13.95 2.56 -23.43
CA LEU A 109 12.69 3.33 -23.37
C LEU A 109 11.64 2.80 -24.35
N MET A 110 12.08 2.04 -25.35
CA MET A 110 11.25 1.51 -26.41
C MET A 110 11.67 0.06 -26.64
N GLY A 111 10.71 -0.86 -26.62
CA GLY A 111 11.01 -2.26 -26.89
C GLY A 111 9.78 -3.08 -27.22
N ARG A 112 10.01 -4.38 -27.35
CA ARG A 112 8.96 -5.39 -27.52
C ARG A 112 8.65 -6.00 -26.16
N LEU A 113 7.37 -6.25 -25.91
CA LEU A 113 6.89 -6.95 -24.73
C LEU A 113 6.76 -8.45 -25.04
N GLU A 114 7.40 -9.26 -24.21
CA GLU A 114 7.37 -10.72 -24.31
C GLU A 114 6.32 -11.32 -23.37
N THR A 115 6.13 -12.64 -23.47
CA THR A 115 5.28 -13.41 -22.57
C THR A 115 5.91 -13.60 -21.19
N SER A 116 7.22 -13.44 -21.09
CA SER A 116 7.97 -13.41 -19.84
C SER A 116 7.87 -12.05 -19.16
N TRP A 117 8.02 -12.05 -17.83
CA TRP A 117 8.15 -10.81 -17.07
C TRP A 117 9.46 -10.11 -17.44
N ILE A 118 9.34 -8.84 -17.80
CA ILE A 118 10.47 -7.92 -17.92
C ILE A 118 10.51 -7.08 -16.67
N ASP A 119 11.64 -7.15 -15.98
CA ASP A 119 11.90 -6.42 -14.75
C ASP A 119 12.70 -5.16 -15.06
N PHE A 120 12.25 -4.03 -14.52
CA PHE A 120 12.96 -2.77 -14.69
C PHE A 120 12.90 -1.88 -13.47
N GLU A 121 13.95 -1.11 -13.28
CA GLU A 121 14.11 -0.15 -12.20
C GLU A 121 13.93 1.26 -12.75
N VAL A 122 13.15 2.07 -12.05
CA VAL A 122 13.05 3.51 -12.29
C VAL A 122 13.82 4.22 -11.19
N ARG A 123 14.87 4.96 -11.53
CA ARG A 123 15.72 5.71 -10.58
C ARG A 123 15.34 7.19 -10.57
N PHE A 124 15.41 7.80 -9.38
CA PHE A 124 15.01 9.19 -9.13
C PHE A 124 16.21 10.03 -8.67
N PRO A 125 17.03 10.54 -9.60
CA PRO A 125 18.27 11.25 -9.28
C PRO A 125 17.99 12.67 -8.75
N CYS A 126 17.88 12.83 -7.44
CA CYS A 126 17.90 14.15 -6.80
C CYS A 126 19.24 14.86 -7.09
N THR A 127 19.22 16.18 -7.28
CA THR A 127 20.43 16.95 -7.61
C THR A 127 21.35 17.21 -6.43
N GLU A 128 20.90 16.85 -5.22
CA GLU A 128 21.56 17.10 -3.92
C GLU A 128 21.82 18.58 -3.61
N SER A 129 21.50 19.50 -4.54
CA SER A 129 21.72 20.94 -4.40
C SER A 129 20.56 21.66 -3.76
N LEU A 130 19.34 21.13 -3.88
CA LEU A 130 18.09 21.70 -3.37
C LEU A 130 17.29 20.63 -2.62
N THR A 131 16.60 21.06 -1.55
CA THR A 131 15.61 20.23 -0.84
C THR A 131 14.23 20.64 -1.34
N GLY A 132 13.35 19.66 -1.62
CA GLY A 132 12.00 19.96 -2.08
C GLY A 132 11.23 18.71 -2.50
N VAL A 133 9.97 18.91 -2.88
CA VAL A 133 9.08 17.85 -3.37
C VAL A 133 8.88 18.03 -4.87
N VAL A 134 9.14 16.98 -5.65
CA VAL A 134 9.04 16.98 -7.10
C VAL A 134 7.99 15.96 -7.54
N ILE A 135 7.23 16.28 -8.59
CA ILE A 135 6.32 15.32 -9.21
C ILE A 135 7.10 14.53 -10.25
N LEU A 136 7.14 13.23 -10.03
CA LEU A 136 7.62 12.23 -10.96
C LEU A 136 6.44 11.73 -11.80
N GLU A 137 6.57 11.80 -13.12
CA GLU A 137 5.60 11.18 -14.04
C GLU A 137 6.25 10.02 -14.79
N LEU A 138 5.60 8.85 -14.74
CA LEU A 138 5.93 7.67 -15.53
C LEU A 138 4.75 7.32 -16.43
N ILE A 139 4.95 7.48 -17.73
CA ILE A 139 3.97 7.13 -18.75
C ILE A 139 4.45 5.87 -19.46
N MET A 140 3.63 4.83 -19.42
CA MET A 140 3.86 3.56 -20.10
C MET A 140 2.78 3.38 -21.16
N ASP A 141 3.18 3.43 -22.42
CA ASP A 141 2.32 3.17 -23.56
C ASP A 141 2.60 1.78 -24.13
N PHE A 142 1.55 1.03 -24.39
CA PHE A 142 1.59 -0.29 -24.99
C PHE A 142 0.84 -0.23 -26.33
N PHE A 143 1.46 -0.76 -27.38
CA PHE A 143 0.99 -0.71 -28.76
C PHE A 143 0.85 -2.11 -29.34
N ILE A 144 -0.09 -2.27 -30.26
CA ILE A 144 -0.31 -3.55 -30.95
C ILE A 144 0.75 -3.77 -32.04
N ASP A 145 1.19 -2.69 -32.68
CA ASP A 145 2.09 -2.73 -33.82
C ASP A 145 3.48 -2.14 -33.52
N GLU A 146 4.48 -2.58 -34.28
CA GLU A 146 5.87 -2.13 -34.14
C GLU A 146 6.07 -0.65 -34.47
N LYS A 147 5.26 -0.15 -35.40
CA LYS A 147 5.26 1.26 -35.80
C LYS A 147 4.62 2.16 -34.74
N ARG A 148 4.03 1.58 -33.70
CA ARG A 148 3.42 2.25 -32.53
C ARG A 148 2.30 3.22 -32.94
N THR A 149 1.52 2.80 -33.92
CA THR A 149 0.41 3.59 -34.46
C THR A 149 -0.92 3.26 -33.78
N GLU A 150 -1.07 2.03 -33.27
CA GLU A 150 -2.27 1.55 -32.60
C GLU A 150 -2.00 1.37 -31.10
N LEU A 151 -2.45 2.34 -30.31
CA LEU A 151 -2.33 2.31 -28.85
C LEU A 151 -3.28 1.25 -28.27
N TYR A 152 -2.71 0.21 -27.66
CA TYR A 152 -3.45 -0.78 -26.89
C TYR A 152 -3.85 -0.24 -25.51
N LYS A 153 -2.88 0.30 -24.75
CA LYS A 153 -3.13 0.83 -23.41
C LYS A 153 -2.10 1.87 -23.00
N ARG A 154 -2.56 2.93 -22.32
CA ARG A 154 -1.71 3.90 -21.62
C ARG A 154 -1.90 3.77 -20.12
N ILE A 155 -0.77 3.76 -19.39
CA ILE A 155 -0.73 3.86 -17.93
C ILE A 155 0.05 5.14 -17.61
N ASN A 156 -0.58 6.03 -16.85
CA ASN A 156 0.07 7.23 -16.33
C ASN A 156 0.14 7.14 -14.80
N LEU A 157 1.36 7.11 -14.27
CA LEU A 157 1.63 7.14 -12.84
C LEU A 157 2.26 8.48 -12.47
N SER A 158 1.63 9.20 -11.55
CA SER A 158 2.16 10.42 -10.96
C SER A 158 2.44 10.18 -9.49
N MET A 159 3.66 10.49 -9.07
CA MET A 159 4.17 10.24 -7.72
C MET A 159 4.89 11.47 -7.21
N ASN A 160 4.73 11.78 -5.93
CA ASN A 160 5.58 12.77 -5.28
C ASN A 160 6.91 12.14 -4.90
N ARG A 161 8.00 12.91 -5.02
CA ARG A 161 9.34 12.54 -4.61
C ARG A 161 9.92 13.63 -3.70
N ASN A 162 10.30 13.25 -2.49
CA ASN A 162 11.04 14.13 -1.58
C ASN A 162 12.53 14.02 -1.89
N CYS A 163 13.17 15.15 -2.23
CA CYS A 163 14.61 15.27 -2.36
C CYS A 163 15.17 16.08 -1.18
N ARG A 164 16.32 15.64 -0.65
CA ARG A 164 17.03 16.32 0.44
C ARG A 164 18.42 16.73 -0.04
N ARG A 165 18.87 17.89 0.42
CA ARG A 165 20.26 18.33 0.28
C ARG A 165 21.11 17.60 1.31
N ASP A 166 22.13 16.89 0.86
CA ASP A 166 23.15 16.33 1.75
C ASP A 166 24.11 17.46 2.14
N ILE A 167 23.99 17.92 3.38
CA ILE A 167 25.01 18.79 3.97
C ILE A 167 26.14 17.85 4.39
N VAL A 168 27.18 17.77 3.55
CA VAL A 168 28.44 17.11 3.91
C VAL A 168 29.00 17.84 5.13
N SER A 169 28.82 17.26 6.31
CA SER A 169 29.51 17.67 7.53
C SER A 169 30.94 17.13 7.47
N THR A 170 31.88 17.97 7.06
CA THR A 170 33.31 17.70 7.16
C THR A 170 33.77 17.84 8.62
N LEU A 171 34.50 16.81 9.10
CA LEU A 171 35.37 16.71 10.30
C LEU A 171 34.75 16.39 11.69
N PRO A 172 35.52 15.77 12.60
CA PRO A 172 36.14 14.44 12.56
C PRO A 172 35.57 13.52 13.67
N SER A 173 35.85 12.22 13.54
CA SER A 173 35.57 11.20 14.56
C SER A 173 36.13 11.54 15.93
N LEU A 174 35.29 11.56 16.97
CA LEU A 174 35.56 10.91 18.26
C LEU A 174 34.30 10.82 19.15
N THR A 175 34.23 9.69 19.85
CA THR A 175 33.46 9.38 21.07
C THR A 175 31.94 9.22 20.97
N SER A 176 31.58 7.93 20.95
CA SER A 176 30.35 7.36 21.50
C SER A 176 29.90 8.03 22.80
N THR A 177 28.81 8.78 22.73
CA THR A 177 27.84 8.86 23.82
C THR A 177 26.45 8.77 23.23
N THR A 178 25.72 7.80 23.74
CA THR A 178 24.33 7.52 23.44
C THR A 178 23.43 8.69 23.80
N SER A 179 22.39 8.85 22.97
CA SER A 179 21.05 9.32 23.28
C SER A 179 20.63 10.73 22.79
N THR A 180 19.59 10.65 21.96
CA THR A 180 18.36 11.45 21.91
C THR A 180 18.24 12.57 20.88
N TYR A 181 17.08 12.51 20.21
CA TYR A 181 16.42 13.49 19.33
C TYR A 181 16.79 13.52 17.84
N ALA A 182 16.47 12.42 17.13
CA ALA A 182 15.91 12.54 15.78
C ALA A 182 14.38 12.53 15.92
N GLY A 183 13.75 13.68 15.66
CA GLY A 183 12.30 13.86 15.74
C GLY A 183 11.58 12.99 14.71
N ASN A 184 11.08 11.84 15.16
CA ASN A 184 10.10 11.05 14.41
C ASN A 184 8.80 11.85 14.34
N ILE A 185 8.52 12.47 13.20
CA ILE A 185 7.21 13.08 12.96
C ILE A 185 6.20 11.93 12.88
N CYS A 186 5.34 11.81 13.88
CA CYS A 186 4.28 10.83 13.90
C CYS A 186 3.16 11.24 12.93
N GLU A 187 3.07 10.60 11.77
CA GLU A 187 2.04 10.89 10.75
C GLU A 187 0.69 10.18 11.02
N LYS A 188 0.38 9.84 12.27
CA LYS A 188 -0.91 9.21 12.63
C LYS A 188 -1.98 10.28 12.76
N GLN A 189 -2.84 10.41 11.77
CA GLN A 189 -4.02 11.27 11.85
C GLN A 189 -5.00 10.73 12.90
N CYS A 190 -5.29 11.49 13.95
CA CYS A 190 -6.16 11.07 15.04
C CYS A 190 -7.38 11.98 15.17
N ASP A 191 -8.21 11.94 14.14
CA ASP A 191 -9.49 12.63 14.07
C ASP A 191 -10.64 11.64 13.79
N MET A 192 -11.87 12.15 13.90
CA MET A 192 -13.08 11.34 13.73
C MET A 192 -13.25 10.77 12.32
N ASN A 193 -12.77 11.46 11.29
CA ASN A 193 -12.84 10.97 9.91
C ASN A 193 -11.91 9.76 9.74
N ASN A 194 -10.69 9.85 10.27
CA ASN A 194 -9.78 8.71 10.27
C ASN A 194 -10.32 7.56 11.15
N PHE A 195 -10.93 7.85 12.30
CA PHE A 195 -11.54 6.80 13.13
C PHE A 195 -12.67 6.07 12.42
N LYS A 196 -13.54 6.78 11.68
CA LYS A 196 -14.59 6.15 10.87
C LYS A 196 -14.01 5.23 9.80
N ARG A 197 -12.96 5.68 9.12
CA ARG A 197 -12.23 4.89 8.13
C ARG A 197 -11.60 3.65 8.76
N MET A 198 -10.84 3.82 9.83
CA MET A 198 -10.16 2.75 10.54
C MET A 198 -11.14 1.76 11.15
N TYR A 199 -12.28 2.23 11.64
CA TYR A 199 -13.37 1.38 12.10
C TYR A 199 -13.82 0.42 11.00
N CYS A 200 -13.97 0.92 9.75
CA CYS A 200 -14.39 0.11 8.62
C CYS A 200 -13.31 -0.87 8.13
N LEU A 201 -12.04 -0.53 8.26
CA LEU A 201 -10.90 -1.35 7.81
C LEU A 201 -10.43 -2.39 8.83
N SER A 202 -10.87 -2.29 10.08
CA SER A 202 -10.46 -3.20 11.16
C SER A 202 -11.40 -4.39 11.26
N ASP A 203 -10.84 -5.57 11.57
CA ASP A 203 -11.65 -6.76 11.85
C ASP A 203 -12.26 -6.65 13.25
N PHE A 204 -11.53 -6.05 14.20
CA PHE A 204 -12.06 -5.76 15.52
C PHE A 204 -11.76 -4.33 15.96
N VAL A 205 -12.67 -3.80 16.77
CA VAL A 205 -12.48 -2.53 17.49
C VAL A 205 -12.89 -2.75 18.93
N ALA A 206 -11.95 -2.58 19.85
CA ALA A 206 -12.17 -2.92 21.26
C ALA A 206 -11.50 -1.93 22.20
N ARG A 207 -12.16 -1.68 23.33
CA ARG A 207 -11.58 -1.04 24.51
C ARG A 207 -10.86 -2.09 25.34
N LEU A 208 -9.55 -1.93 25.48
CA LEU A 208 -8.68 -2.90 26.12
C LEU A 208 -7.79 -2.20 27.17
N LYS A 209 -7.47 -2.90 28.26
CA LYS A 209 -6.45 -2.48 29.22
C LYS A 209 -5.21 -3.35 29.02
N ILE A 210 -4.05 -2.75 28.85
CA ILE A 210 -2.78 -3.48 28.73
C ILE A 210 -2.38 -3.98 30.12
N THR A 211 -2.15 -5.29 30.25
CA THR A 211 -1.71 -5.91 31.51
C THR A 211 -0.23 -6.23 31.49
N GLU A 212 0.29 -6.69 30.35
CA GLU A 212 1.70 -7.05 30.20
C GLU A 212 2.16 -6.77 28.77
N VAL A 213 3.44 -6.44 28.59
CA VAL A 213 4.08 -6.22 27.29
C VAL A 213 5.43 -6.92 27.30
N ASN A 214 5.59 -7.90 26.42
CA ASN A 214 6.83 -8.64 26.24
C ASN A 214 7.45 -8.27 24.90
N LEU A 215 8.56 -7.54 24.92
CA LEU A 215 9.32 -7.15 23.73
C LEU A 215 10.19 -8.31 23.25
N ASN A 216 10.08 -8.65 21.98
CA ASN A 216 11.00 -9.59 21.33
C ASN A 216 12.07 -8.77 20.60
N ASN A 217 13.30 -8.79 21.11
CA ASN A 217 14.37 -7.86 20.74
C ASN A 217 14.93 -8.07 19.32
N SER A 218 14.55 -9.14 18.62
CA SER A 218 15.06 -9.47 17.28
C SER A 218 14.37 -8.72 16.14
N ASP A 219 13.06 -8.43 16.25
CA ASP A 219 12.25 -7.97 15.11
C ASP A 219 11.43 -6.69 15.38
N GLY A 220 11.45 -6.17 16.61
CA GLY A 220 10.58 -5.05 17.02
C GLY A 220 9.11 -5.45 17.18
N HIS A 221 8.86 -6.76 17.24
CA HIS A 221 7.57 -7.35 17.57
C HIS A 221 7.42 -7.44 19.08
N TYR A 222 6.23 -7.17 19.60
CA TYR A 222 5.96 -7.41 21.02
C TYR A 222 4.60 -8.05 21.21
N VAL A 223 4.52 -8.88 22.24
CA VAL A 223 3.29 -9.53 22.64
C VAL A 223 2.70 -8.74 23.80
N ALA A 224 1.49 -8.22 23.58
CA ALA A 224 0.73 -7.55 24.61
C ALA A 224 -0.38 -8.48 25.14
N HIS A 225 -0.43 -8.62 26.45
CA HIS A 225 -1.58 -9.22 27.12
C HIS A 225 -2.54 -8.13 27.53
N VAL A 226 -3.83 -8.36 27.27
CA VAL A 226 -4.87 -7.35 27.51
C VAL A 226 -6.07 -7.91 28.22
N THR A 227 -6.71 -7.07 29.02
CA THR A 227 -8.04 -7.34 29.58
C THR A 227 -9.10 -6.62 28.76
N LYS A 228 -10.08 -7.37 28.27
CA LYS A 228 -11.18 -6.82 27.48
C LYS A 228 -12.14 -6.03 28.37
N GLN A 229 -12.42 -4.79 27.97
CA GLN A 229 -13.40 -3.95 28.65
C GLN A 229 -14.69 -3.78 27.85
N LYS A 230 -14.59 -3.55 26.54
CA LYS A 230 -15.75 -3.38 25.65
C LYS A 230 -15.38 -3.72 24.21
N ILE A 231 -16.30 -4.33 23.46
CA ILE A 231 -16.16 -4.52 22.01
C ILE A 231 -17.12 -3.57 21.30
N PHE A 232 -16.63 -2.92 20.27
CA PHE A 232 -17.42 -2.06 19.37
C PHE A 232 -17.62 -2.71 18.01
N ARG A 233 -16.59 -3.42 17.53
CA ARG A 233 -16.66 -4.26 16.33
C ARG A 233 -16.09 -5.64 16.64
N HIS A 234 -16.87 -6.67 16.37
CA HIS A 234 -16.49 -8.06 16.63
C HIS A 234 -15.61 -8.60 15.50
N PRO A 235 -14.53 -9.33 15.84
CA PRO A 235 -13.85 -10.18 14.88
C PRO A 235 -14.83 -11.22 14.32
N THR A 236 -14.57 -11.67 13.09
CA THR A 236 -15.48 -12.56 12.35
C THR A 236 -15.32 -14.00 12.81
N PHE A 237 -14.08 -14.42 13.06
CA PHE A 237 -13.75 -15.81 13.38
C PHE A 237 -13.27 -15.98 14.82
N LEU A 238 -12.50 -15.02 15.31
CA LEU A 238 -11.91 -15.09 16.65
C LEU A 238 -12.81 -14.46 17.70
N LYS A 239 -12.82 -15.03 18.90
CA LYS A 239 -13.50 -14.43 20.06
C LYS A 239 -12.49 -13.79 20.98
N ILE A 240 -12.64 -12.48 21.21
CA ILE A 240 -11.83 -11.76 22.18
C ILE A 240 -12.22 -12.23 23.60
N SER A 241 -11.29 -12.87 24.31
CA SER A 241 -11.46 -13.32 25.69
C SER A 241 -11.76 -12.14 26.64
N LYS A 242 -12.51 -12.40 27.72
CA LYS A 242 -12.74 -11.41 28.79
C LYS A 242 -11.47 -11.14 29.60
N ARG A 243 -10.66 -12.17 29.83
CA ARG A 243 -9.46 -12.10 30.66
C ARG A 243 -8.26 -12.55 29.82
N ASN A 244 -7.18 -11.79 29.93
CA ASN A 244 -5.87 -12.14 29.40
C ASN A 244 -5.87 -12.55 27.90
N GLN A 245 -6.37 -11.68 27.04
CA GLN A 245 -6.28 -11.86 25.59
C GLN A 245 -4.86 -11.52 25.11
N ARG A 246 -4.24 -12.43 24.36
CA ARG A 246 -2.98 -12.17 23.64
C ARG A 246 -3.25 -11.34 22.40
N ILE A 247 -2.47 -10.28 22.21
CA ILE A 247 -2.43 -9.44 21.01
C ILE A 247 -0.97 -9.30 20.60
N GLU A 248 -0.70 -9.56 19.34
CA GLU A 248 0.64 -9.35 18.78
C GLU A 248 0.75 -7.99 18.12
N SER A 249 1.84 -7.30 18.41
CA SER A 249 2.17 -6.04 17.80
C SER A 249 3.38 -6.19 16.89
N PHE A 250 3.21 -5.78 15.64
CA PHE A 250 4.24 -5.79 14.60
C PHE A 250 4.87 -4.39 14.41
N SER A 251 4.65 -3.46 15.33
CA SER A 251 5.23 -2.11 15.30
C SER A 251 5.19 -1.41 16.66
N LEU A 252 6.20 -0.59 16.95
CA LEU A 252 6.24 0.27 18.13
C LEU A 252 5.45 1.58 17.96
N SER A 253 5.12 1.97 16.72
CA SER A 253 4.44 3.23 16.39
C SER A 253 2.96 3.00 16.07
N LEU A 254 2.20 2.64 17.11
CA LEU A 254 0.77 2.32 16.96
C LEU A 254 -0.17 3.44 17.40
N THR A 255 0.27 4.25 18.38
CA THR A 255 -0.59 5.28 18.96
C THR A 255 -0.64 6.53 18.09
N CYS A 256 -1.58 7.42 18.39
CA CYS A 256 -1.64 8.77 17.82
C CYS A 256 -0.33 9.57 17.96
N GLU A 257 0.46 9.27 18.99
CA GLU A 257 1.75 9.90 19.24
C GLU A 257 2.92 8.99 18.84
N CYS A 258 2.63 7.88 18.15
CA CYS A 258 3.61 6.89 17.71
C CYS A 258 4.46 6.30 18.84
N LYS A 259 3.89 6.27 20.05
CA LYS A 259 4.44 5.62 21.23
C LYS A 259 4.01 4.14 21.29
N PRO A 260 4.80 3.28 21.95
CA PRO A 260 4.40 1.91 22.24
C PRO A 260 3.20 1.86 23.21
N LEU A 261 2.55 0.70 23.29
CA LEU A 261 1.49 0.47 24.28
C LEU A 261 2.09 0.40 25.69
N GLU A 262 1.56 1.18 26.61
CA GLU A 262 2.03 1.23 27.99
C GLU A 262 1.21 0.31 28.90
N ILE A 263 1.92 -0.35 29.83
CA ILE A 263 1.31 -1.23 30.84
C ILE A 263 0.36 -0.42 31.74
N GLY A 264 -0.80 -0.99 32.05
CA GLY A 264 -1.79 -0.38 32.95
C GLY A 264 -2.69 0.66 32.28
N LYS A 265 -2.30 1.20 31.12
CA LYS A 265 -3.11 2.15 30.34
C LYS A 265 -4.26 1.45 29.62
N ARG A 266 -5.24 2.26 29.22
CA ARG A 266 -6.44 1.81 28.48
C ARG A 266 -6.42 2.43 27.10
N TYR A 267 -6.64 1.60 26.09
CA TYR A 267 -6.65 2.02 24.70
C TYR A 267 -7.96 1.63 24.02
N LEU A 268 -8.39 2.44 23.06
CA LEU A 268 -9.24 1.95 21.98
C LEU A 268 -8.32 1.45 20.86
N LEU A 269 -8.43 0.17 20.55
CA LEU A 269 -7.60 -0.51 19.57
C LEU A 269 -8.42 -0.92 18.36
N PHE A 270 -7.90 -0.57 17.19
CA PHE A 270 -8.37 -0.92 15.86
C PHE A 270 -7.41 -1.95 15.28
N GLY A 271 -7.80 -3.22 15.29
CA GLY A 271 -6.91 -4.33 14.98
C GLY A 271 -7.50 -5.34 14.00
N ARG A 272 -6.72 -6.37 13.72
CA ARG A 272 -7.03 -7.42 12.74
C ARG A 272 -6.97 -8.81 13.35
N GLU A 273 -7.62 -9.75 12.69
CA GLU A 273 -7.50 -11.17 13.01
C GLU A 273 -6.74 -11.90 11.90
N ASP A 274 -5.85 -12.81 12.31
CA ASP A 274 -5.31 -13.82 11.42
C ASP A 274 -6.02 -15.15 11.73
N VAL A 275 -6.82 -15.60 10.77
CA VAL A 275 -7.61 -16.83 10.90
C VAL A 275 -6.71 -18.06 10.86
N ASN A 276 -5.60 -18.02 10.12
CA ASN A 276 -4.70 -19.16 9.96
C ASN A 276 -3.89 -19.38 11.24
N GLN A 277 -3.41 -18.28 11.83
CA GLN A 277 -2.61 -18.33 13.06
C GLN A 277 -3.47 -18.20 14.33
N ASN A 278 -4.79 -18.07 14.19
CA ASN A 278 -5.74 -17.93 15.30
C ASN A 278 -5.34 -16.81 16.28
N LEU A 279 -4.87 -15.67 15.76
CA LEU A 279 -4.34 -14.57 16.57
C LEU A 279 -4.98 -13.21 16.24
N LEU A 280 -5.02 -12.34 17.24
CA LEU A 280 -5.37 -10.93 17.08
C LEU A 280 -4.08 -10.12 17.02
N PHE A 281 -3.97 -9.22 16.05
CA PHE A 281 -2.80 -8.39 15.90
C PHE A 281 -3.09 -6.93 15.62
N VAL A 282 -2.07 -6.13 15.91
CA VAL A 282 -1.96 -4.73 15.55
C VAL A 282 -0.63 -4.49 14.85
N ASN A 283 -0.64 -3.64 13.85
CA ASN A 283 0.56 -3.31 13.08
C ASN A 283 0.66 -1.80 12.88
N LYS A 284 1.67 -1.34 12.15
CA LYS A 284 1.86 0.09 11.86
C LYS A 284 0.69 0.74 11.13
N TYR A 285 -0.31 -0.01 10.67
CA TYR A 285 -1.55 0.48 10.08
C TYR A 285 -2.75 0.41 11.00
N SER A 286 -2.65 -0.35 12.08
CA SER A 286 -3.60 -0.26 13.19
C SER A 286 -3.56 1.11 13.83
N LEU A 287 -4.62 1.40 14.56
CA LEU A 287 -4.74 2.62 15.33
C LEU A 287 -4.98 2.24 16.78
N ALA A 288 -4.17 2.79 17.67
CA ALA A 288 -4.41 2.76 19.10
C ALA A 288 -4.52 4.20 19.59
N PHE A 289 -5.42 4.48 20.52
CA PHE A 289 -5.41 5.76 21.20
C PHE A 289 -5.65 5.59 22.69
N GLU A 290 -4.85 6.28 23.50
CA GLU A 290 -4.95 6.23 24.96
C GLU A 290 -6.19 7.01 25.41
N LEU A 291 -7.03 6.38 26.23
CA LEU A 291 -8.30 6.96 26.65
C LEU A 291 -8.17 8.08 27.68
N SER A 292 -7.10 8.06 28.51
CA SER A 292 -6.88 9.04 29.59
C SER A 292 -6.62 10.43 29.03
N GLU A 293 -5.82 10.49 27.97
CA GLU A 293 -5.37 11.73 27.35
C GLU A 293 -6.38 12.28 26.34
N ASN A 294 -7.26 11.42 25.81
CA ASN A 294 -8.15 11.74 24.69
C ASN A 294 -9.63 11.51 25.00
N ILE A 295 -10.08 11.98 26.17
CA ILE A 295 -11.46 11.76 26.66
C ILE A 295 -12.52 12.36 25.71
N GLY A 296 -12.23 13.53 25.13
CA GLY A 296 -13.13 14.21 24.18
C GLY A 296 -13.38 13.38 22.91
N LEU A 297 -12.30 12.98 22.23
CA LEU A 297 -12.36 12.13 21.04
C LEU A 297 -13.03 10.78 21.30
N TYR A 298 -12.79 10.19 22.48
CA TYR A 298 -13.48 8.96 22.87
C TYR A 298 -14.99 9.15 23.02
N LYS A 299 -15.45 10.26 23.63
CA LYS A 299 -16.89 10.57 23.75
C LYS A 299 -17.52 10.75 22.37
N GLU A 300 -16.85 11.46 21.48
CA GLU A 300 -17.32 11.67 20.10
C GLU A 300 -17.37 10.34 19.31
N PHE A 301 -16.38 9.47 19.51
CA PHE A 301 -16.41 8.11 18.95
C PHE A 301 -17.61 7.32 19.49
N LEU A 302 -17.85 7.37 20.81
CA LEU A 302 -18.99 6.68 21.43
C LEU A 302 -20.35 7.15 20.90
N GLN A 303 -20.47 8.43 20.53
CA GLN A 303 -21.70 8.99 19.95
C GLN A 303 -21.88 8.58 18.48
N SER A 304 -20.78 8.44 17.73
CA SER A 304 -20.84 8.23 16.28
C SER A 304 -20.69 6.77 15.83
N TYR A 305 -20.04 5.89 16.61
CA TYR A 305 -19.63 4.57 16.08
C TYR A 305 -20.80 3.70 15.59
N LYS A 306 -21.98 3.83 16.20
CA LYS A 306 -23.17 3.08 15.83
C LYS A 306 -23.77 3.51 14.48
N THR A 307 -23.51 4.73 14.05
CA THR A 307 -24.05 5.30 12.81
C THR A 307 -23.02 5.25 11.66
N ILE A 308 -21.83 4.70 11.91
CA ILE A 308 -20.80 4.52 10.89
C ILE A 308 -21.31 3.56 9.83
N LYS A 309 -21.57 4.08 8.62
CA LYS A 309 -21.85 3.28 7.44
C LYS A 309 -20.55 2.98 6.71
N CYS A 310 -20.17 1.71 6.69
CA CYS A 310 -18.98 1.28 5.97
C CYS A 310 -19.30 1.12 4.48
N PRO A 311 -18.63 1.88 3.59
CA PRO A 311 -18.84 1.75 2.16
C PRO A 311 -18.53 0.32 1.67
N PRO A 312 -19.38 -0.28 0.81
CA PRO A 312 -19.19 -1.65 0.32
C PRO A 312 -17.83 -1.89 -0.35
N TYR A 313 -17.26 -0.87 -0.99
CA TYR A 313 -15.96 -0.96 -1.66
C TYR A 313 -14.79 -1.11 -0.68
N LEU A 314 -14.86 -0.53 0.53
CA LEU A 314 -13.85 -0.76 1.58
C LEU A 314 -13.93 -2.19 2.12
N MET A 315 -15.12 -2.80 2.11
CA MET A 315 -15.35 -4.17 2.59
C MET A 315 -14.97 -5.24 1.54
N ARG A 316 -15.08 -4.94 0.24
CA ARG A 316 -14.84 -5.89 -0.87
C ARG A 316 -13.35 -6.10 -1.17
N TRP A 317 -12.53 -5.10 -0.86
CA TRP A 317 -11.09 -5.10 -1.15
C TRP A 317 -10.28 -6.01 -0.21
N PHE A 318 -10.71 -6.16 1.04
CA PHE A 318 -10.01 -6.98 2.05
C PHE A 318 -10.61 -8.39 2.21
N ASN A 319 -11.77 -8.68 1.62
CA ASN A 319 -12.41 -9.99 1.66
C ASN A 319 -11.92 -10.95 0.54
N ASN A 320 -10.91 -10.58 -0.25
CA ASN A 320 -10.31 -11.48 -1.24
C ASN A 320 -9.28 -12.40 -0.53
N ARG A 321 -9.83 -13.34 0.25
CA ARG A 321 -9.19 -14.18 1.28
C ARG A 321 -8.25 -15.29 0.77
N ASN A 322 -7.88 -15.30 -0.50
CA ASN A 322 -7.01 -16.34 -1.09
C ASN A 322 -5.53 -15.95 -1.19
N SER A 323 -5.17 -14.80 -0.65
CA SER A 323 -3.80 -14.37 -0.71
C SER A 323 -3.07 -14.94 0.51
N LYS A 324 -2.30 -16.00 0.22
CA LYS A 324 -1.27 -16.57 1.08
C LYS A 324 -0.28 -15.45 1.43
N TRP A 325 -0.58 -14.68 2.46
CA TRP A 325 0.38 -13.76 3.05
C TRP A 325 0.85 -14.39 4.35
N PHE A 326 2.15 -14.31 4.63
CA PHE A 326 2.90 -15.01 5.69
C PHE A 326 3.52 -16.35 5.26
N ALA A 327 4.56 -16.23 4.44
CA ALA A 327 5.87 -16.79 4.80
C ALA A 327 6.87 -15.63 4.89
#